data_AF-A0A1Y4GZ95-F1
#
_entry.id   AF-A0A1Y4GZ95-F1
#
_cell.length_a   1.000
_cell.length_b   1.000
_cell.length_c   1.000
_cell.angle_alpha   90.00
_cell.angle_beta   90.00
_cell.angle_gamma   90.00
#
_symmetry.space_group_name_H-M   'P 1'
#
loop_
_entity.id
_entity.type
_entity.pdbx_description
1 polymer ?
#
loop_
_entity_poly.entity_id
_entity_poly.type
_entity_poly.pdbx_seq_one_letter_code
_entity_poly.pdbx_strand_id
1 'polypeptide(L)' 'MKGLNLLFAFLGGAAVGAVAGILFAPEKGSDMRARICKMLHDKGIHLKKEEMEQLVDQIAEEVKGVK' A
#
# COMPACT_ATOMS: atom_id res chain seq x y z
N MET A 1 -10.13 20.09 33.83
CA MET A 1 -8.85 19.86 33.11
C MET A 1 -8.67 18.46 32.50
N LYS A 2 -9.62 17.51 32.61
CA LYS A 2 -9.45 16.14 32.07
C LYS A 2 -9.69 16.03 30.56
N GLY A 3 -10.66 16.79 30.02
CA GLY A 3 -10.99 16.75 28.58
C GLY A 3 -9.90 17.31 27.67
N LEU A 4 -9.14 18.30 28.13
CA LEU A 4 -8.07 18.91 27.32
C LEU A 4 -6.90 17.92 27.09
N ASN A 5 -6.52 17.17 28.12
CA ASN A 5 -5.50 16.12 28.00
C ASN A 5 -5.95 14.97 27.09
N LEU A 6 -7.25 14.64 27.09
CA LEU A 6 -7.81 13.64 26.19
C LEU A 6 -7.77 14.10 24.72
N LEU A 7 -8.05 15.37 24.45
CA LEU A 7 -7.94 15.95 23.12
C LEU A 7 -6.49 15.93 22.62
N PHE A 8 -5.53 16.32 23.45
CA PHE A 8 -4.11 16.27 23.08
C PHE A 8 -3.61 14.83 22.86
N ALA A 9 -4.04 13.87 23.69
CA ALA A 9 -3.71 12.46 23.50
C ALA A 9 -4.30 11.90 22.20
N PHE A 10 -5.53 12.29 21.86
CA PHE A 10 -6.18 11.90 20.61
C PHE A 10 -5.48 12.50 19.38
N LEU A 11 -5.17 13.80 19.41
CA LEU A 11 -4.44 14.48 18.34
C LEU A 11 -3.04 13.88 18.14
N GLY A 12 -2.34 13.57 19.24
CA GLY A 12 -1.04 12.88 19.19
C GLY A 12 -1.14 11.48 18.59
N GLY A 13 -2.12 10.68 19.02
CA GLY A 13 -2.36 9.34 18.47
C GLY A 13 -2.77 9.36 17.00
N ALA A 14 -3.63 10.29 16.61
CA ALA A 14 -4.08 10.44 15.23
C ALA A 14 -2.94 10.87 14.29
N ALA A 15 -2.05 11.76 14.73
CA ALA A 15 -0.88 12.17 13.95
C ALA A 15 0.09 11.00 13.73
N VAL A 16 0.41 10.24 14.78
CA VAL A 16 1.26 9.05 14.67
C VAL A 16 0.60 7.98 13.79
N GLY A 17 -0.70 7.77 13.94
CA GLY A 17 -1.49 6.84 13.13
C GLY A 17 -1.56 7.23 11.66
N ALA A 18 -1.64 8.53 11.34
CA ALA A 18 -1.64 9.02 9.96
C ALA A 18 -0.26 8.88 9.32
N VAL A 19 0.83 9.16 10.05
CA VAL A 19 2.19 8.95 9.55
C VAL A 19 2.45 7.47 9.31
N ALA A 20 2.12 6.60 10.28
CA ALA A 20 2.21 5.16 10.10
C ALA A 20 1.31 4.71 8.94
N GLY A 21 0.09 5.22 8.86
CA GLY A 21 -0.85 4.95 7.79
C GLY A 21 -0.31 5.34 6.42
N ILE A 22 0.35 6.49 6.25
CA ILE A 22 0.95 6.87 4.96
C ILE A 22 2.16 6.00 4.63
N LEU A 23 2.96 5.62 5.63
CA LEU A 23 4.13 4.76 5.43
C LEU A 23 3.74 3.31 5.09
N PHE A 24 2.63 2.82 5.64
CA PHE A 24 2.16 1.44 5.46
C PHE A 24 0.98 1.31 4.49
N ALA A 25 0.28 2.41 4.14
CA ALA A 25 -0.79 2.36 3.17
C ALA A 25 -0.18 2.17 1.79
N PRO A 26 -0.48 1.04 1.13
CA PRO A 26 -0.14 0.91 -0.27
C PRO A 26 -0.92 1.95 -1.09
N GLU A 27 -0.32 2.48 -2.16
CA GLU A 27 -1.09 3.21 -3.17
C GLU A 27 -2.28 2.36 -3.63
N LYS A 28 -3.35 3.00 -4.13
CA LYS A 28 -4.51 2.27 -4.66
C LYS A 28 -4.00 1.23 -5.66
N GLY A 29 -4.45 -0.01 -5.51
CA GLY A 29 -3.97 -1.14 -6.32
C GLY A 29 -4.08 -0.87 -7.83
N SER A 30 -5.06 -0.10 -8.29
CA SER A 30 -5.18 0.33 -9.69
C SER A 30 -4.01 1.20 -10.16
N ASP A 31 -3.60 2.17 -9.35
CA ASP A 31 -2.54 3.13 -9.66
C ASP A 31 -1.18 2.46 -9.58
N MET A 32 -1.00 1.58 -8.57
CA MET A 32 0.18 0.74 -8.42
C MET A 32 0.33 -0.23 -9.60
N ARG A 33 -0.74 -0.93 -10.01
CA ARG A 33 -0.74 -1.82 -11.18
C ARG A 33 -0.39 -1.05 -12.46
N ALA A 34 -0.98 0.14 -12.66
CA ALA A 34 -0.67 1.00 -13.81
C ALA A 34 0.79 1.48 -13.81
N ARG A 35 1.33 1.85 -12.64
CA ARG A 35 2.72 2.29 -12.47
C ARG A 35 3.70 1.15 -12.72
N ILE A 36 3.39 -0.08 -12.29
CA ILE A 36 4.17 -1.29 -12.58
C ILE A 36 4.20 -1.58 -14.08
N CYS A 37 3.04 -1.60 -14.74
CA CYS A 37 2.99 -1.80 -16.20
C CYS A 37 3.81 -0.76 -16.96
N LYS A 38 3.78 0.50 -16.52
CA LYS A 38 4.60 1.57 -17.12
C LYS A 38 6.09 1.32 -16.94
N MET A 39 6.54 0.99 -15.72
CA MET A 39 7.95 0.68 -15.45
C MET A 39 8.46 -0.56 -16.20
N LEU A 40 7.61 -1.57 -16.39
CA LEU A 40 7.93 -2.78 -17.15
C LEU A 40 8.03 -2.48 -18.65
N HIS A 41 7.10 -1.69 -19.20
CA HIS A 41 7.13 -1.26 -20.59
C HIS A 41 8.37 -0.42 -20.91
N ASP A 42 8.77 0.50 -20.01
CA ASP A 42 10.00 1.29 -20.15
C ASP A 42 11.27 0.41 -20.17
N LYS A 43 11.19 -0.83 -19.63
CA LYS A 43 12.26 -1.84 -19.68
C LYS A 43 12.14 -2.80 -20.88
N GLY A 44 11.17 -2.58 -21.77
CA GLY A 44 10.91 -3.42 -22.95
C GLY A 44 10.09 -4.67 -22.68
N ILE A 45 9.57 -4.85 -21.46
CA ILE A 45 8.76 -6.00 -21.06
C ILE A 45 7.28 -5.65 -21.24
N HIS A 46 6.65 -6.25 -22.24
CA HIS A 46 5.21 -6.15 -22.45
C HIS A 46 4.49 -7.22 -21.65
N LEU A 47 3.96 -6.84 -20.48
CA LEU A 47 3.09 -7.69 -19.68
C LEU A 47 1.63 -7.50 -20.09
N LYS A 48 0.92 -8.59 -20.36
CA LYS A 48 -0.54 -8.55 -20.55
C LYS A 48 -1.25 -8.39 -19.21
N LYS A 49 -2.48 -7.88 -19.24
CA LYS A 49 -3.27 -7.65 -18.02
C LYS A 49 -3.49 -8.94 -17.23
N GLU A 50 -3.71 -10.07 -17.93
CA GLU A 50 -3.92 -11.36 -17.27
C GLU A 50 -2.66 -11.85 -16.54
N GLU A 51 -1.48 -11.68 -17.14
CA GLU A 51 -0.20 -12.07 -16.53
C GLU A 51 0.12 -11.22 -15.30
N MET A 52 -0.21 -9.93 -15.35
CA MET A 52 -0.02 -9.02 -14.23
C MET A 52 -0.88 -9.44 -13.03
N GLU A 53 -2.12 -9.87 -13.28
CA GLU A 53 -3.02 -10.36 -12.25
C GLU A 53 -2.52 -11.67 -11.61
N GLN A 54 -2.06 -12.62 -12.42
CA GLN A 54 -1.45 -13.87 -11.92
C GLN A 54 -0.19 -13.64 -11.08
N LEU A 55 0.65 -12.66 -11.44
CA LEU A 55 1.83 -12.29 -10.64
C LEU A 55 1.41 -11.67 -9.30
N VAL A 56 0.39 -10.81 -9.30
CA VAL A 56 -0.14 -10.20 -8.07
C VAL A 56 -0.73 -11.27 -7.15
N ASP A 57 -1.45 -12.24 -7.69
CA ASP A 57 -2.03 -13.35 -6.92
C ASP A 57 -0.94 -14.24 -6.32
N GLN A 58 0.12 -14.57 -7.08
CA GLN A 58 1.27 -15.31 -6.57
C GLN A 58 2.00 -14.56 -5.44
N ILE A 59 2.25 -13.26 -5.60
CA ILE A 59 2.86 -12.42 -4.55
C ILE A 59 1.96 -12.38 -3.31
N ALA A 60 0.64 -12.26 -3.49
CA ALA A 60 -0.31 -12.25 -2.38
C ALA A 60 -0.36 -13.59 -1.64
N GLU A 61 -0.23 -14.70 -2.34
CA GLU A 61 -0.09 -16.04 -1.75
C GLU A 61 1.23 -16.19 -0.99
N GLU A 62 2.37 -15.77 -1.56
CA GLU A 62 3.66 -15.80 -0.88
C GLU A 62 3.64 -14.96 0.40
N VAL A 63 3.12 -13.72 0.34
CA VAL A 63 3.05 -12.82 1.51
C VAL A 63 2.11 -13.37 2.59
N LYS A 64 1.05 -14.09 2.22
CA LYS A 64 0.17 -14.78 3.19
C LYS A 64 0.76 -16.10 3.72
N GLY A 65 1.65 -16.73 2.95
CA GLY A 65 2.35 -17.96 3.31
C GLY A 65 3.49 -17.73 4.31
N VAL A 66 4.02 -16.50 4.39
CA VAL A 66 4.89 -16.06 5.49
C VAL A 66 4.02 -15.77 6.72
N LYS A 67 3.60 -16.84 7.41
CA LYS A 67 3.11 -16.79 8.79
C LYS A 67 4.23 -17.11 9.76
#